data_AF-A0A2A2SI66-F1
#
_entry.id   AF-A0A2A2SI66-F1
#
_cell.length_a   1.000
_cell.length_b   1.000
_cell.length_c   1.000
_cell.angle_alpha   90.00
_cell.angle_beta   90.00
_cell.angle_gamma   90.00
#
_symmetry.space_group_name_H-M   'P 1'
#
loop_
_entity.id
_entity.type
_entity.pdbx_description
1 polymer ?
#
loop_
_entity_poly.entity_id
_entity_poly.type
_entity_poly.pdbx_seq_one_letter_code
_entity_poly.pdbx_strand_id
1 'polypeptide(L)'
;MMLTRGHLIGQLVDDFASVAAQARQRGKLHLFDIHTYVEDFICEVLNSIYGLALVNLNKDSLNHPGLDLGDKAKRIAYQITADKSSNKMRETLKKVSVADKAAYDTIRVFVIGEKQSSYTLDDEPFTGFGFTKANIVDFDDLCAALMPLGLPALMSLARYVRDEMRRVIVELEIPDENGLTQSSIDAYVEALPKPTLSDAAKMDAYYAQVGVDFDRQDAADSIKALSEMLTPLPRQTREVFRLMVQRRRSENASTDRFFIHDATLRRIYPREDLPEDLQLLDDAGLVDYTDWGDGRAPFWRLMIPGWGTNFHMIFVEYAEAKGINLNKPLVALDFSDF
;
A
#
# COMPACT_ATOMS: atom_id res chain seq x y z
N MET A 1 0.17 -6.16 9.18
CA MET A 1 -1.02 -5.96 10.05
C MET A 1 -2.05 -7.03 9.68
N MET A 2 -2.55 -7.85 10.62
CA MET A 2 -3.62 -8.81 10.31
C MET A 2 -4.92 -8.06 10.05
N LEU A 3 -5.45 -8.14 8.82
CA LEU A 3 -6.73 -7.50 8.44
C LEU A 3 -7.87 -8.21 9.18
N THR A 4 -8.56 -7.50 10.07
CA THR A 4 -9.74 -8.04 10.76
C THR A 4 -10.96 -8.02 9.84
N ARG A 5 -11.95 -8.89 10.08
CA ARG A 5 -13.20 -8.92 9.31
C ARG A 5 -13.89 -7.56 9.25
N GLY A 6 -13.96 -6.86 10.39
CA GLY A 6 -14.56 -5.53 10.48
C GLY A 6 -13.82 -4.51 9.61
N HIS A 7 -12.49 -4.59 9.55
CA HIS A 7 -11.69 -3.72 8.69
C HIS A 7 -11.95 -4.00 7.19
N LEU A 8 -12.04 -5.27 6.79
CA LEU A 8 -12.33 -5.64 5.39
C LEU A 8 -13.73 -5.17 4.96
N ILE A 9 -14.74 -5.35 5.81
CA ILE A 9 -16.10 -4.90 5.52
C ILE A 9 -16.15 -3.37 5.47
N GLY A 10 -15.53 -2.69 6.44
CA GLY A 10 -15.45 -1.22 6.43
C GLY A 10 -14.82 -0.68 5.16
N GLN A 11 -13.67 -1.24 4.75
CA GLN A 11 -13.03 -0.90 3.48
C GLN A 11 -13.97 -1.07 2.29
N LEU A 12 -14.61 -2.25 2.16
CA LEU A 12 -15.50 -2.53 1.03
C LEU A 12 -16.71 -1.58 0.98
N VAL A 13 -17.27 -1.22 2.14
CA VAL A 13 -18.38 -0.26 2.23
C VAL A 13 -17.94 1.12 1.74
N ASP A 14 -16.77 1.59 2.19
CA ASP A 14 -16.22 2.89 1.79
C ASP A 14 -15.90 2.92 0.29
N ASP A 15 -15.29 1.85 -0.23
CA ASP A 15 -14.96 1.70 -1.64
C ASP A 15 -16.22 1.68 -2.53
N PHE A 16 -17.25 0.91 -2.15
CA PHE A 16 -18.54 0.88 -2.86
C PHE A 16 -19.24 2.25 -2.86
N ALA A 17 -19.23 2.97 -1.74
CA ALA A 17 -19.79 4.31 -1.67
C ALA A 17 -19.05 5.29 -2.62
N SER A 18 -17.72 5.18 -2.69
CA SER A 18 -16.90 5.97 -3.62
C SER A 18 -17.27 5.69 -5.08
N VAL A 19 -17.35 4.42 -5.50
CA VAL A 19 -17.76 4.02 -6.85
C VAL A 19 -19.14 4.58 -7.21
N ALA A 20 -20.13 4.40 -6.32
CA ALA A 20 -21.49 4.85 -6.54
C ALA A 20 -21.58 6.37 -6.74
N ALA A 21 -20.85 7.13 -5.91
CA ALA A 21 -20.80 8.59 -6.00
C ALA A 21 -20.18 9.06 -7.33
N GLN A 22 -19.06 8.45 -7.73
CA GLN A 22 -18.36 8.79 -8.98
C GLN A 22 -19.21 8.48 -10.21
N ALA A 23 -19.80 7.28 -10.28
CA ALA A 23 -20.66 6.87 -11.38
C ALA A 23 -21.89 7.79 -11.50
N ARG A 24 -22.51 8.14 -10.36
CA ARG A 24 -23.65 9.08 -10.33
C ARG A 24 -23.26 10.47 -10.86
N GLN A 25 -22.11 11.00 -10.45
CA GLN A 25 -21.68 12.33 -10.86
C GLN A 25 -21.36 12.39 -12.35
N ARG A 26 -20.68 11.36 -12.89
CA ARG A 26 -20.33 11.28 -14.31
C ARG A 26 -21.53 11.03 -15.21
N GLY A 27 -22.50 10.23 -14.77
CA GLY A 27 -23.77 10.05 -15.48
C GLY A 27 -24.53 11.36 -15.66
N LYS A 28 -24.50 12.27 -14.67
CA LYS A 28 -25.06 13.62 -14.81
C LYS A 28 -24.31 14.50 -15.82
N LEU A 29 -23.03 14.25 -16.02
CA LEU A 29 -22.17 14.96 -16.98
C LEU A 29 -22.20 14.32 -18.37
N HIS A 30 -23.03 13.29 -18.60
CA HIS A 30 -23.11 12.54 -19.86
C HIS A 30 -21.78 11.88 -20.27
N LEU A 31 -20.91 11.58 -19.30
CA LEU A 31 -19.64 10.87 -19.51
C LEU A 31 -19.88 9.36 -19.38
N PHE A 32 -20.33 8.72 -20.46
CA PHE A 32 -20.86 7.36 -20.41
C PHE A 32 -19.81 6.24 -20.42
N ASP A 33 -18.53 6.55 -20.63
CA ASP A 33 -17.43 5.56 -20.61
C ASP A 33 -17.33 4.83 -19.25
N ILE A 34 -17.82 5.47 -18.19
CA ILE A 34 -17.90 4.89 -16.85
C ILE A 34 -18.91 3.73 -16.75
N HIS A 35 -19.92 3.66 -17.62
CA HIS A 35 -20.94 2.61 -17.51
C HIS A 35 -20.40 1.24 -17.87
N THR A 36 -19.61 1.13 -18.94
CA THR A 36 -18.93 -0.11 -19.32
C THR A 36 -17.99 -0.58 -18.21
N TYR A 37 -17.26 0.35 -17.59
CA TYR A 37 -16.41 0.06 -16.46
C TYR A 37 -17.21 -0.46 -15.25
N VAL A 38 -18.30 0.22 -14.89
CA VAL A 38 -19.16 -0.17 -13.76
C VAL A 38 -19.84 -1.52 -14.02
N GLU A 39 -20.21 -1.83 -15.25
CA GLU A 39 -20.76 -3.14 -15.61
C GLU A 39 -19.77 -4.28 -15.32
N ASP A 40 -18.53 -4.16 -15.79
CA ASP A 40 -17.49 -5.17 -15.57
C ASP A 40 -17.12 -5.25 -14.08
N PHE A 41 -17.02 -4.12 -13.38
CA PHE A 41 -16.80 -4.08 -11.93
C PHE A 41 -17.92 -4.79 -11.15
N ILE A 42 -19.19 -4.45 -11.44
CA ILE A 42 -20.35 -5.04 -10.77
C ILE A 42 -20.47 -6.52 -11.09
N CYS A 43 -20.08 -6.96 -12.28
CA CYS A 43 -20.05 -8.37 -12.66
C CYS A 43 -19.20 -9.19 -11.68
N GLU A 44 -17.96 -8.79 -11.44
CA GLU A 44 -17.05 -9.49 -10.53
C GLU A 44 -17.47 -9.39 -9.06
N VAL A 45 -18.03 -8.24 -8.65
CA VAL A 45 -18.57 -8.05 -7.30
C VAL A 45 -19.76 -8.99 -7.04
N LEU A 46 -20.73 -9.05 -7.97
CA LEU A 46 -21.88 -9.95 -7.87
C LEU A 46 -21.47 -11.41 -7.89
N ASN A 47 -20.51 -11.77 -8.74
CA ASN A 47 -19.93 -13.12 -8.78
C ASN A 47 -19.33 -13.50 -7.44
N SER A 48 -18.57 -12.60 -6.83
CA SER A 48 -17.91 -12.83 -5.54
C SER A 48 -18.89 -12.92 -4.37
N ILE A 49 -19.90 -12.05 -4.31
CA ILE A 49 -20.84 -11.98 -3.19
C ILE A 49 -21.86 -13.11 -3.24
N TYR A 50 -22.43 -13.40 -4.42
CA TYR A 50 -23.51 -14.37 -4.59
C TYR A 50 -23.05 -15.72 -5.17
N GLY A 51 -21.74 -15.89 -5.38
CA GLY A 51 -21.15 -17.09 -5.97
C GLY A 51 -21.65 -17.35 -7.38
N LEU A 52 -21.87 -16.30 -8.17
CA LEU A 52 -22.36 -16.39 -9.56
C LEU A 52 -21.18 -16.52 -10.54
N ALA A 53 -21.50 -16.85 -11.79
CA ALA A 53 -20.58 -16.81 -12.93
C ALA A 53 -21.19 -15.96 -14.05
N LEU A 54 -21.55 -14.73 -13.71
CA LEU A 54 -22.03 -13.72 -14.64
C LEU A 54 -20.92 -13.40 -15.65
N VAL A 55 -21.33 -13.24 -16.91
CA VAL A 55 -20.50 -12.69 -17.98
C VAL A 55 -21.23 -11.54 -18.65
N ASN A 56 -20.47 -10.59 -19.20
CA ASN A 56 -21.02 -9.48 -19.97
C ASN A 56 -21.57 -9.99 -21.31
N LEU A 57 -22.89 -9.85 -21.51
CA LEU A 57 -23.61 -10.32 -22.69
C LEU A 57 -23.29 -9.51 -23.94
N ASN A 58 -22.81 -8.28 -23.78
CA ASN A 58 -22.39 -7.43 -24.90
C ASN A 58 -21.05 -7.87 -25.52
N LYS A 59 -20.30 -8.80 -24.90
CA LYS A 59 -19.05 -9.35 -25.46
C LYS A 59 -19.27 -10.24 -26.69
N ASP A 60 -20.36 -11.01 -26.71
CA ASP A 60 -20.68 -11.95 -27.79
C ASP A 60 -21.64 -11.35 -28.85
N SER A 61 -22.43 -10.35 -28.47
CA SER A 61 -23.35 -9.63 -29.36
C SER A 61 -23.45 -8.17 -28.93
N LEU A 62 -22.87 -7.26 -29.74
CA LEU A 62 -22.95 -5.82 -29.50
C LEU A 62 -24.41 -5.38 -29.34
N ASN A 63 -24.70 -4.66 -28.25
CA ASN A 63 -26.03 -4.13 -27.89
C ASN A 63 -27.07 -5.22 -27.59
N HIS A 64 -26.72 -6.19 -26.74
CA HIS A 64 -27.65 -7.18 -26.23
C HIS A 64 -28.88 -6.49 -25.60
N PRO A 65 -30.11 -6.80 -26.04
CA PRO A 65 -31.27 -6.00 -25.71
C PRO A 65 -31.72 -6.19 -24.26
N GLY A 66 -31.57 -5.12 -23.47
CA GLY A 66 -32.21 -5.01 -22.14
C GLY A 66 -31.61 -5.90 -21.05
N LEU A 67 -30.48 -6.57 -21.27
CA LEU A 67 -29.74 -7.32 -20.26
C LEU A 67 -28.25 -7.13 -20.54
N ASP A 68 -27.46 -6.87 -19.49
CA ASP A 68 -26.03 -6.58 -19.63
C ASP A 68 -25.18 -7.76 -19.15
N LEU A 69 -25.59 -8.43 -18.07
CA LEU A 69 -24.87 -9.57 -17.50
C LEU A 69 -25.76 -10.81 -17.42
N GLY A 70 -25.18 -12.00 -17.60
CA GLY A 70 -25.92 -13.26 -17.48
C GLY A 70 -25.09 -14.43 -17.00
N ASP A 71 -25.68 -15.28 -16.17
CA ASP A 71 -25.17 -16.56 -15.72
C ASP A 71 -26.17 -17.63 -16.19
N LYS A 72 -25.82 -18.33 -17.27
CA LYS A 72 -26.68 -19.36 -17.87
C LYS A 72 -26.81 -20.61 -17.00
N ALA A 73 -25.81 -20.90 -16.16
CA ALA A 73 -25.84 -22.09 -15.30
C ALA A 73 -26.82 -21.90 -14.14
N LYS A 74 -26.79 -20.72 -13.52
CA LYS A 74 -27.76 -20.33 -12.47
C LYS A 74 -29.04 -19.72 -13.03
N ARG A 75 -29.10 -19.48 -14.34
CA ARG A 75 -30.25 -18.92 -15.07
C ARG A 75 -30.69 -17.56 -14.51
N ILE A 76 -29.71 -16.72 -14.15
CA ILE A 76 -29.92 -15.36 -13.63
C ILE A 76 -29.30 -14.36 -14.60
N ALA A 77 -30.02 -13.28 -14.89
CA ALA A 77 -29.49 -12.14 -15.64
C ALA A 77 -29.69 -10.82 -14.89
N TYR A 78 -28.79 -9.87 -15.13
CA TYR A 78 -28.84 -8.52 -14.60
C TYR A 78 -28.87 -7.49 -15.73
N GLN A 79 -29.74 -6.50 -15.58
CA GLN A 79 -29.54 -5.18 -16.19
C GLN A 79 -28.84 -4.29 -15.16
N ILE A 80 -27.77 -3.63 -15.57
CA ILE A 80 -27.06 -2.60 -14.84
C ILE A 80 -27.56 -1.24 -15.34
N THR A 81 -27.99 -0.35 -14.44
CA THR A 81 -28.48 0.96 -14.85
C THR A 81 -28.36 2.02 -13.76
N ALA A 82 -28.25 3.29 -14.17
CA ALA A 82 -28.39 4.42 -13.26
C ALA A 82 -29.85 4.90 -13.14
N ASP A 83 -30.74 4.49 -14.05
CA ASP A 83 -32.15 4.86 -14.01
C ASP A 83 -32.93 3.89 -13.11
N LYS A 84 -33.30 4.39 -11.94
CA LYS A 84 -33.99 3.64 -10.90
C LYS A 84 -35.50 3.54 -11.09
N SER A 85 -36.08 4.09 -12.15
CA SER A 85 -37.52 4.21 -12.32
C SER A 85 -38.19 2.86 -12.66
N SER A 86 -39.45 2.69 -12.22
CA SER A 86 -40.27 1.54 -12.63
C SER A 86 -40.47 1.49 -14.16
N ASN A 87 -40.48 2.66 -14.83
CA ASN A 87 -40.58 2.73 -16.29
C ASN A 87 -39.36 2.10 -16.97
N LYS A 88 -38.14 2.40 -16.49
CA LYS A 88 -36.93 1.76 -17.00
C LYS A 88 -36.98 0.24 -16.86
N MET A 89 -37.39 -0.25 -15.70
CA MET A 89 -37.53 -1.69 -15.43
C MET A 89 -38.55 -2.34 -16.36
N ARG A 90 -39.69 -1.67 -16.60
CA ARG A 90 -40.70 -2.11 -17.55
C ARG A 90 -40.14 -2.20 -18.97
N GLU A 91 -39.40 -1.18 -19.41
CA GLU A 91 -38.76 -1.16 -20.73
C GLU A 91 -37.73 -2.27 -20.89
N THR A 92 -36.90 -2.48 -19.87
CA THR A 92 -35.93 -3.59 -19.80
C THR A 92 -36.65 -4.92 -20.00
N LEU A 93 -37.68 -5.23 -19.19
CA LEU A 93 -38.41 -6.50 -19.30
C LEU A 93 -39.16 -6.68 -20.63
N LYS A 94 -39.62 -5.59 -21.26
CA LYS A 94 -40.22 -5.65 -22.61
C LYS A 94 -39.19 -5.93 -23.72
N LYS A 95 -37.92 -5.59 -23.50
CA LYS A 95 -36.82 -5.80 -24.46
C LYS A 95 -36.21 -7.20 -24.36
N VAL A 96 -36.44 -7.91 -23.26
CA VAL A 96 -35.98 -9.29 -23.07
C VAL A 96 -36.51 -10.17 -24.20
N SER A 97 -35.60 -10.80 -24.94
CA SER A 97 -35.97 -11.65 -26.07
C SER A 97 -36.62 -12.96 -25.60
N VAL A 98 -37.30 -13.65 -26.52
CA VAL A 98 -37.86 -14.99 -26.23
C VAL A 98 -36.74 -15.98 -25.87
N ALA A 99 -35.56 -15.84 -26.50
CA ALA A 99 -34.40 -16.67 -26.19
C ALA A 99 -33.86 -16.39 -24.78
N ASP A 100 -33.78 -15.13 -24.37
CA ASP A 100 -33.33 -14.75 -23.02
C ASP A 100 -34.32 -15.20 -21.95
N LYS A 101 -35.61 -15.07 -22.22
CA LYS A 101 -36.65 -15.57 -21.32
C LYS A 101 -36.58 -17.10 -21.13
N ALA A 102 -36.09 -17.83 -22.14
CA ALA A 102 -35.82 -19.26 -22.03
C ALA A 102 -34.48 -19.57 -21.34
N ALA A 103 -33.49 -18.68 -21.44
CA ALA A 103 -32.17 -18.85 -20.84
C ALA A 103 -32.12 -18.48 -19.35
N TYR A 104 -32.92 -17.51 -18.93
CA TYR A 104 -32.89 -16.95 -17.58
C TYR A 104 -34.26 -16.98 -16.92
N ASP A 105 -34.35 -17.65 -15.78
CA ASP A 105 -35.58 -17.72 -14.97
C ASP A 105 -35.76 -16.47 -14.12
N THR A 106 -34.65 -15.86 -13.72
CA THR A 106 -34.65 -14.69 -12.83
C THR A 106 -33.95 -13.52 -13.49
N ILE A 107 -34.67 -12.43 -13.66
CA ILE A 107 -34.13 -11.14 -14.11
C ILE A 107 -34.03 -10.22 -12.90
N ARG A 108 -32.87 -9.58 -12.75
CA ARG A 108 -32.60 -8.59 -11.73
C ARG A 108 -32.17 -7.27 -12.37
N VAL A 109 -32.36 -6.19 -11.63
CA VAL A 109 -31.88 -4.86 -12.02
C VAL A 109 -30.94 -4.38 -10.93
N PHE A 110 -29.69 -4.13 -11.30
CA PHE A 110 -28.73 -3.46 -10.44
C PHE A 110 -28.79 -1.96 -10.69
N VAL A 111 -29.12 -1.20 -9.66
CA VAL A 111 -29.13 0.27 -9.68
C VAL A 111 -27.78 0.76 -9.17
N ILE A 112 -27.03 1.48 -10.01
CA ILE A 112 -25.69 2.00 -9.66
C ILE A 112 -25.76 3.06 -8.54
N GLY A 113 -26.87 3.80 -8.47
CA GLY A 113 -27.17 4.68 -7.34
C GLY A 113 -28.10 3.99 -6.34
N GLU A 114 -28.80 4.81 -5.55
CA GLU A 114 -29.83 4.30 -4.64
C GLU A 114 -31.10 3.92 -5.42
N LYS A 115 -31.68 2.76 -5.10
CA LYS A 115 -33.00 2.38 -5.62
C LYS A 115 -34.12 3.27 -5.04
N GLN A 116 -35.35 3.14 -5.55
CA GLN A 116 -36.51 3.86 -5.03
C GLN A 116 -36.99 3.23 -3.72
N SER A 117 -37.56 4.05 -2.84
CA SER A 117 -38.20 3.57 -1.61
C SER A 117 -39.42 2.69 -1.90
N SER A 118 -40.17 3.02 -2.96
CA SER A 118 -41.38 2.32 -3.42
C SER A 118 -41.38 2.13 -4.93
N TYR A 119 -42.00 1.03 -5.37
CA TYR A 119 -42.16 0.65 -6.78
C TYR A 119 -43.59 0.16 -7.04
N THR A 120 -44.12 0.43 -8.22
CA THR A 120 -45.41 -0.11 -8.69
C THR A 120 -45.11 -1.22 -9.71
N LEU A 121 -45.25 -2.48 -9.30
CA LEU A 121 -44.78 -3.67 -10.04
C LEU A 121 -45.86 -4.78 -10.14
N ASP A 122 -47.13 -4.38 -10.18
CA ASP A 122 -48.30 -5.26 -10.06
C ASP A 122 -48.96 -5.62 -11.40
N ASP A 123 -48.43 -5.13 -12.52
CA ASP A 123 -48.95 -5.34 -13.87
C ASP A 123 -47.91 -5.96 -14.83
N GLU A 124 -48.35 -6.31 -16.05
CA GLU A 124 -47.45 -6.85 -17.08
C GLU A 124 -46.46 -5.80 -17.60
N PRO A 125 -45.16 -6.13 -17.76
CA PRO A 125 -44.60 -7.46 -17.78
C PRO A 125 -44.14 -8.01 -16.41
N PHE A 126 -44.25 -7.25 -15.32
CA PHE A 126 -43.66 -7.64 -14.04
C PHE A 126 -44.22 -8.96 -13.50
N THR A 127 -45.54 -9.14 -13.55
CA THR A 127 -46.21 -10.38 -13.16
C THR A 127 -45.76 -11.58 -13.99
N GLY A 128 -45.65 -11.42 -15.31
CA GLY A 128 -45.20 -12.46 -16.23
C GLY A 128 -43.73 -12.86 -16.12
N PHE A 129 -42.92 -12.09 -15.37
CA PHE A 129 -41.53 -12.40 -15.02
C PHE A 129 -41.35 -12.70 -13.52
N GLY A 130 -42.42 -12.65 -12.71
CA GLY A 130 -42.31 -12.74 -11.25
C GLY A 130 -41.41 -11.64 -10.65
N PHE A 131 -41.33 -10.48 -11.30
CA PHE A 131 -40.42 -9.41 -10.95
C PHE A 131 -40.98 -8.60 -9.78
N THR A 132 -40.24 -8.58 -8.67
CA THR A 132 -40.63 -7.90 -7.43
C THR A 132 -39.55 -6.91 -6.98
N LYS A 133 -39.79 -6.20 -5.88
CA LYS A 133 -38.78 -5.32 -5.28
C LYS A 133 -37.49 -6.07 -4.91
N ALA A 134 -37.56 -7.37 -4.60
CA ALA A 134 -36.37 -8.19 -4.29
C ALA A 134 -35.47 -8.43 -5.52
N ASN A 135 -35.97 -8.19 -6.73
CA ASN A 135 -35.18 -8.26 -7.96
C ASN A 135 -34.38 -6.98 -8.22
N ILE A 136 -34.60 -5.93 -7.43
CA ILE A 136 -33.93 -4.64 -7.56
C ILE A 136 -32.85 -4.56 -6.48
N VAL A 137 -31.60 -4.56 -6.93
CA VAL A 137 -30.41 -4.59 -6.10
C VAL A 137 -29.64 -3.28 -6.27
N ASP A 138 -29.08 -2.72 -5.20
CA ASP A 138 -28.14 -1.61 -5.25
C ASP A 138 -26.92 -1.88 -4.34
N PHE A 139 -26.06 -0.89 -4.17
CA PHE A 139 -24.87 -1.01 -3.32
C PHE A 139 -25.20 -1.25 -1.84
N ASP A 140 -26.34 -0.76 -1.32
CA ASP A 140 -26.72 -1.01 0.07
C ASP A 140 -27.06 -2.49 0.28
N ASP A 141 -27.70 -3.13 -0.70
CA ASP A 141 -27.94 -4.57 -0.67
C ASP A 141 -26.64 -5.38 -0.76
N LEU A 142 -25.66 -4.92 -1.55
CA LEU A 142 -24.33 -5.56 -1.61
C LEU A 142 -23.62 -5.45 -0.25
N CYS A 143 -23.62 -4.27 0.36
CA CYS A 143 -23.07 -4.03 1.69
C CYS A 143 -23.71 -4.95 2.74
N ALA A 144 -25.05 -5.10 2.71
CA ALA A 144 -25.75 -6.03 3.59
C ALA A 144 -25.32 -7.49 3.34
N ALA A 145 -25.10 -7.87 2.07
CA ALA A 145 -24.65 -9.20 1.68
C ALA A 145 -23.18 -9.50 2.03
N LEU A 146 -22.36 -8.49 2.37
CA LEU A 146 -21.02 -8.68 2.93
C LEU A 146 -21.06 -9.29 4.34
N MET A 147 -22.10 -8.99 5.11
CA MET A 147 -22.21 -9.40 6.51
C MET A 147 -22.16 -10.92 6.73
N PRO A 148 -22.82 -11.77 5.93
CA PRO A 148 -22.72 -13.23 6.03
C PRO A 148 -21.51 -13.87 5.30
N LEU A 149 -20.75 -13.13 4.49
CA LEU A 149 -19.69 -13.71 3.64
C LEU A 149 -18.53 -14.33 4.46
N GLY A 150 -17.97 -15.45 4.00
CA GLY A 150 -16.80 -16.06 4.63
C GLY A 150 -15.54 -15.16 4.54
N LEU A 151 -14.62 -15.27 5.51
CA LEU A 151 -13.38 -14.49 5.51
C LEU A 151 -12.55 -14.63 4.21
N PRO A 152 -12.39 -15.84 3.62
CA PRO A 152 -11.65 -15.98 2.36
C PRO A 152 -12.27 -15.19 1.21
N ALA A 153 -13.60 -15.21 1.10
CA ALA A 153 -14.33 -14.48 0.06
C ALA A 153 -14.22 -12.96 0.27
N LEU A 154 -14.34 -12.48 1.51
CA LEU A 154 -14.13 -11.07 1.85
C LEU A 154 -12.72 -10.59 1.51
N MET A 155 -11.69 -11.39 1.81
CA MET A 155 -10.31 -11.05 1.47
C MET A 155 -10.09 -11.00 -0.04
N SER A 156 -10.67 -11.95 -0.78
CA SER A 156 -10.57 -11.98 -2.24
C SER A 156 -11.25 -10.76 -2.86
N LEU A 157 -12.47 -10.46 -2.42
CA LEU A 157 -13.25 -9.31 -2.90
C LEU A 157 -12.57 -7.98 -2.54
N ALA A 158 -12.09 -7.82 -1.30
CA ALA A 158 -11.38 -6.60 -0.89
C ALA A 158 -10.08 -6.38 -1.66
N ARG A 159 -9.38 -7.46 -2.05
CA ARG A 159 -8.21 -7.34 -2.93
C ARG A 159 -8.62 -6.87 -4.33
N TYR A 160 -9.62 -7.53 -4.92
CA TYR A 160 -10.14 -7.18 -6.24
C TYR A 160 -10.60 -5.71 -6.29
N VAL A 161 -11.47 -5.29 -5.37
CA VAL A 161 -12.01 -3.93 -5.32
C VAL A 161 -10.90 -2.90 -5.15
N ARG A 162 -9.88 -3.18 -4.31
CA ARG A 162 -8.74 -2.29 -4.13
C ARG A 162 -7.89 -2.14 -5.39
N ASP A 163 -7.68 -3.22 -6.13
CA ASP A 163 -6.89 -3.22 -7.35
C ASP A 163 -7.63 -2.49 -8.48
N GLU A 164 -8.94 -2.71 -8.59
CA GLU A 164 -9.82 -1.98 -9.50
C GLU A 164 -9.89 -0.49 -9.15
N MET A 165 -10.03 -0.17 -7.87
CA MET A 165 -10.02 1.23 -7.43
C MET A 165 -8.71 1.93 -7.72
N ARG A 166 -7.57 1.23 -7.60
CA ARG A 166 -6.27 1.78 -8.03
C ARG A 166 -6.24 2.06 -9.53
N ARG A 167 -6.72 1.15 -10.37
CA ARG A 167 -6.77 1.38 -11.83
C ARG A 167 -7.60 2.61 -12.18
N VAL A 168 -8.78 2.72 -11.58
CA VAL A 168 -9.67 3.87 -11.74
C VAL A 168 -9.01 5.15 -11.25
N ILE A 169 -8.39 5.14 -10.08
CA ILE A 169 -7.71 6.32 -9.54
C ILE A 169 -6.54 6.75 -10.44
N VAL A 170 -5.68 5.80 -10.87
CA VAL A 170 -4.53 6.08 -11.74
C VAL A 170 -4.96 6.61 -13.12
N GLU A 171 -5.97 6.00 -13.76
CA GLU A 171 -6.44 6.45 -15.08
C GLU A 171 -7.16 7.80 -15.03
N LEU A 172 -7.70 8.18 -13.87
CA LEU A 172 -8.52 9.37 -13.70
C LEU A 172 -7.80 10.53 -13.01
N GLU A 173 -6.56 10.33 -12.58
CA GLU A 173 -5.76 11.38 -11.95
C GLU A 173 -5.22 12.35 -13.00
N ILE A 174 -5.53 13.63 -12.80
CA ILE A 174 -4.90 14.71 -13.54
C ILE A 174 -3.59 15.01 -12.80
N PRO A 175 -2.42 14.84 -13.44
CA PRO A 175 -1.15 15.20 -12.84
C PRO A 175 -1.15 16.67 -12.45
N ASP A 176 -0.53 16.99 -11.31
CA ASP A 176 -0.30 18.36 -10.91
C ASP A 176 0.72 19.05 -11.85
N GLU A 177 1.04 20.31 -11.56
CA GLU A 177 2.01 21.10 -12.34
C GLU A 177 3.41 20.47 -12.45
N ASN A 178 3.73 19.49 -11.59
CA ASN A 178 4.99 18.75 -11.57
C ASN A 178 4.87 17.33 -12.15
N GLY A 179 3.71 16.96 -12.71
CA GLY A 179 3.47 15.62 -13.23
C GLY A 179 3.23 14.57 -12.13
N LEU A 180 3.08 14.99 -10.87
CA LEU A 180 2.80 14.10 -9.75
C LEU A 180 1.30 13.86 -9.65
N THR A 181 0.93 12.63 -9.31
CA THR A 181 -0.46 12.24 -9.12
C THR A 181 -0.68 11.73 -7.68
N GLN A 182 -1.92 11.71 -7.19
CA GLN A 182 -2.23 11.22 -5.84
C GLN A 182 -1.88 9.73 -5.64
N SER A 183 -1.82 8.96 -6.73
CA SER A 183 -1.38 7.57 -6.78
C SER A 183 0.08 7.41 -7.18
N SER A 184 0.85 8.50 -7.32
CA SER A 184 2.28 8.40 -7.59
C SER A 184 2.94 7.49 -6.58
N ILE A 185 3.85 6.64 -7.07
CA ILE A 185 4.65 5.76 -6.22
C ILE A 185 5.38 6.56 -5.12
N ASP A 186 5.68 7.83 -5.39
CA ASP A 186 6.32 8.75 -4.44
C ASP A 186 5.51 8.94 -3.15
N ALA A 187 4.18 8.76 -3.17
CA ALA A 187 3.33 8.80 -1.98
C ALA A 187 3.53 7.57 -1.06
N TYR A 188 4.06 6.48 -1.62
CA TYR A 188 4.26 5.19 -0.93
C TYR A 188 5.75 4.88 -0.68
N VAL A 189 6.65 5.69 -1.23
CA VAL A 189 8.10 5.57 -1.06
C VAL A 189 8.54 6.49 0.07
N GLU A 190 9.46 6.00 0.90
CA GLU A 190 10.10 6.83 1.91
C GLU A 190 10.87 7.98 1.24
N ALA A 191 10.55 9.22 1.60
CA ALA A 191 11.31 10.37 1.10
C ALA A 191 12.76 10.32 1.60
N LEU A 192 13.71 10.63 0.70
CA LEU A 192 15.11 10.75 1.09
C LEU A 192 15.25 11.82 2.19
N PRO A 193 16.01 11.53 3.27
CA PRO A 193 16.30 12.53 4.29
C PRO A 193 17.07 13.70 3.67
N LYS A 194 16.90 14.90 4.22
CA LYS A 194 17.69 16.08 3.88
C LYS A 194 18.76 16.28 4.95
N PRO A 195 20.03 15.91 4.69
CA PRO A 195 21.05 15.97 5.73
C PRO A 195 21.34 17.40 6.17
N THR A 196 21.63 17.56 7.46
CA THR A 196 22.22 18.78 8.03
C THR A 196 23.66 18.45 8.40
N LEU A 197 24.60 18.89 7.58
CA LEU A 197 26.03 18.64 7.81
C LEU A 197 26.59 19.61 8.85
N SER A 198 27.67 19.18 9.51
CA SER A 198 28.49 20.01 10.40
C SER A 198 29.91 20.16 9.84
N ASP A 199 30.56 21.25 10.22
CA ASP A 199 31.98 21.53 10.00
C ASP A 199 32.87 21.06 11.16
N ALA A 200 32.33 20.22 12.04
CA ALA A 200 32.98 19.63 13.22
C ALA A 200 33.51 20.64 14.25
N ALA A 201 32.98 21.88 14.26
CA ALA A 201 33.46 22.92 15.17
C ALA A 201 33.24 22.59 16.66
N LYS A 202 32.18 21.86 17.01
CA LYS A 202 31.88 21.53 18.41
C LYS A 202 32.77 20.38 18.90
N MET A 203 33.07 19.42 18.03
CA MET A 203 34.07 18.39 18.28
C MET A 203 35.46 19.00 18.47
N ASP A 204 35.88 19.92 17.59
CA ASP A 204 37.17 20.63 17.67
C ASP A 204 37.33 21.33 19.03
N ALA A 205 36.32 22.11 19.43
CA ALA A 205 36.31 22.77 20.73
C ALA A 205 36.38 21.81 21.92
N TYR A 206 35.78 20.61 21.81
CA TYR A 206 35.83 19.60 22.87
C TYR A 206 37.19 18.91 22.94
N TYR A 207 37.75 18.48 21.81
CA TYR A 207 39.02 17.77 21.78
C TYR A 207 40.21 18.66 22.15
N ALA A 208 40.14 19.95 21.82
CA ALA A 208 41.07 20.96 22.34
C ALA A 208 41.03 21.06 23.88
N GLN A 209 39.87 20.88 24.52
CA GLN A 209 39.74 20.92 25.99
C GLN A 209 40.28 19.65 26.66
N VAL A 210 40.11 18.48 26.04
CA VAL A 210 40.58 17.20 26.61
C VAL A 210 42.01 16.84 26.21
N GLY A 211 42.66 17.67 25.38
CA GLY A 211 44.06 17.51 25.01
C GLY A 211 44.31 16.35 24.03
N VAL A 212 43.34 16.06 23.17
CA VAL A 212 43.43 15.02 22.13
C VAL A 212 43.64 15.71 20.78
N ASP A 213 44.58 15.20 19.99
CA ASP A 213 44.82 15.69 18.63
C ASP A 213 43.60 15.44 17.74
N PHE A 214 43.15 16.47 17.04
CA PHE A 214 41.90 16.47 16.29
C PHE A 214 42.04 17.31 15.02
N ASP A 215 41.89 16.67 13.87
CA ASP A 215 41.80 17.36 12.59
C ASP A 215 40.32 17.62 12.25
N ARG A 216 39.94 18.90 12.34
CA ARG A 216 38.58 19.35 12.05
C ARG A 216 38.17 19.12 10.60
N GLN A 217 39.08 19.29 9.65
CA GLN A 217 38.77 19.12 8.23
C GLN A 217 38.51 17.65 7.92
N ASP A 218 39.37 16.75 8.39
CA ASP A 218 39.19 15.31 8.23
C ASP A 218 37.90 14.82 8.89
N ALA A 219 37.54 15.38 10.05
CA ALA A 219 36.29 15.06 10.73
C ALA A 219 35.07 15.55 9.93
N ALA A 220 35.09 16.77 9.38
CA ALA A 220 34.02 17.30 8.55
C ALA A 220 33.83 16.48 7.26
N ASP A 221 34.93 16.09 6.61
CA ASP A 221 34.90 15.24 5.41
C ASP A 221 34.37 13.83 5.73
N SER A 222 34.73 13.28 6.89
CA SER A 222 34.21 11.98 7.35
C SER A 222 32.72 12.03 7.74
N ILE A 223 32.24 13.13 8.34
CA ILE A 223 30.80 13.37 8.58
C ILE A 223 30.04 13.39 7.25
N LYS A 224 30.57 14.11 6.25
CA LYS A 224 29.98 14.18 4.92
C LYS A 224 29.92 12.80 4.26
N ALA A 225 31.02 12.05 4.27
CA ALA A 225 31.07 10.69 3.73
C ALA A 225 30.06 9.76 4.41
N LEU A 226 29.97 9.81 5.75
CA LEU A 226 29.01 9.00 6.50
C LEU A 226 27.57 9.37 6.14
N SER A 227 27.27 10.67 6.01
CA SER A 227 25.95 11.14 5.59
C SER A 227 25.59 10.67 4.19
N GLU A 228 26.54 10.71 3.25
CA GLU A 228 26.34 10.27 1.86
C GLU A 228 26.03 8.76 1.80
N MET A 229 26.75 7.94 2.58
CA MET A 229 26.50 6.50 2.69
C MET A 229 25.13 6.17 3.30
N LEU A 230 24.66 6.96 4.28
CA LEU A 230 23.39 6.72 4.97
C LEU A 230 22.15 7.28 4.23
N THR A 231 22.33 8.27 3.36
CA THR A 231 21.23 8.94 2.64
C THR A 231 20.36 8.00 1.79
N PRO A 232 20.91 7.10 0.95
CA PRO A 232 20.09 6.25 0.09
C PRO A 232 19.41 5.09 0.83
N LEU A 233 19.76 4.84 2.09
CA LEU A 233 19.23 3.72 2.87
C LEU A 233 17.80 4.00 3.37
N PRO A 234 16.94 2.98 3.53
CA PRO A 234 15.69 3.12 4.27
C PRO A 234 15.93 3.57 5.72
N ARG A 235 14.99 4.31 6.32
CA ARG A 235 15.07 4.74 7.73
C ARG A 235 15.25 3.56 8.67
N GLN A 236 14.54 2.45 8.42
CA GLN A 236 14.66 1.24 9.23
C GLN A 236 16.10 0.69 9.17
N THR A 237 16.70 0.61 7.99
CA THR A 237 18.09 0.16 7.81
C THR A 237 19.07 1.08 8.55
N ARG A 238 18.85 2.41 8.51
CA ARG A 238 19.61 3.37 9.33
C ARG A 238 19.43 3.13 10.84
N GLU A 239 18.23 2.77 11.30
CA GLU A 239 17.98 2.43 12.70
C GLU A 239 18.71 1.14 13.12
N VAL A 240 18.81 0.15 12.24
CA VAL A 240 19.62 -1.08 12.45
C VAL A 240 21.09 -0.70 12.59
N PHE A 241 21.64 0.10 11.67
CA PHE A 241 23.02 0.56 11.78
C PHE A 241 23.29 1.31 13.09
N ARG A 242 22.40 2.24 13.45
CA ARG A 242 22.46 2.96 14.73
C ARG A 242 22.44 2.00 15.92
N LEU A 243 21.59 0.98 15.91
CA LEU A 243 21.56 -0.06 16.95
C LEU A 243 22.91 -0.79 17.05
N MET A 244 23.51 -1.14 15.91
CA MET A 244 24.83 -1.79 15.87
C MET A 244 25.93 -0.88 16.43
N VAL A 245 25.95 0.41 16.08
CA VAL A 245 26.88 1.40 16.67
C VAL A 245 26.66 1.54 18.18
N GLN A 246 25.41 1.60 18.63
CA GLN A 246 25.08 1.73 20.05
C GLN A 246 25.46 0.48 20.87
N ARG A 247 25.37 -0.72 20.28
CA ARG A 247 25.65 -2.00 20.95
C ARG A 247 27.00 -2.60 20.56
N ARG A 248 27.86 -1.81 19.92
CA ARG A 248 29.18 -2.21 19.46
C ARG A 248 30.05 -2.73 20.61
N ARG A 249 31.01 -3.58 20.26
CA ARG A 249 32.17 -3.96 21.06
C ARG A 249 33.42 -3.39 20.41
N SER A 250 34.48 -3.20 21.19
CA SER A 250 35.82 -2.88 20.70
C SER A 250 36.77 -4.03 21.00
N GLU A 251 37.56 -4.44 20.01
CA GLU A 251 38.57 -5.50 20.16
C GLU A 251 39.92 -4.87 20.55
N ASN A 252 40.07 -4.54 21.84
CA ASN A 252 41.23 -3.84 22.45
C ASN A 252 41.46 -2.40 21.97
N ALA A 253 42.10 -1.58 22.80
CA ALA A 253 42.43 -0.17 22.54
C ALA A 253 43.45 0.06 21.40
N SER A 254 43.88 -1.00 20.70
CA SER A 254 44.97 -0.95 19.72
C SER A 254 44.57 -1.43 18.33
N THR A 255 43.35 -1.98 18.14
CA THR A 255 42.92 -2.46 16.81
C THR A 255 41.76 -1.69 16.22
N ASP A 256 41.23 -0.68 16.94
CA ASP A 256 40.26 0.32 16.45
C ASP A 256 39.15 -0.26 15.58
N ARG A 257 38.64 -1.42 16.01
CA ARG A 257 37.61 -2.19 15.32
C ARG A 257 36.37 -2.24 16.18
N PHE A 258 35.34 -1.54 15.72
CA PHE A 258 34.00 -1.69 16.25
C PHE A 258 33.30 -2.85 15.56
N PHE A 259 32.70 -3.74 16.35
CA PHE A 259 31.98 -4.90 15.82
C PHE A 259 30.81 -5.31 16.70
N ILE A 260 29.90 -6.11 16.15
CA ILE A 260 28.84 -6.78 16.91
C ILE A 260 28.75 -8.24 16.46
N HIS A 261 28.71 -9.18 17.41
CA HIS A 261 28.50 -10.58 17.07
C HIS A 261 27.13 -10.79 16.43
N ASP A 262 27.09 -11.54 15.33
CA ASP A 262 25.86 -11.79 14.57
C ASP A 262 24.77 -12.42 15.46
N ALA A 263 25.14 -13.42 16.26
CA ALA A 263 24.25 -14.06 17.22
C ALA A 263 23.68 -13.11 18.29
N THR A 264 24.43 -12.04 18.65
CA THR A 264 23.92 -11.02 19.59
C THR A 264 22.89 -10.15 18.90
N LEU A 265 23.20 -9.66 17.69
CA LEU A 265 22.30 -8.80 16.91
C LEU A 265 20.96 -9.51 16.65
N ARG A 266 20.99 -10.75 16.17
CA ARG A 266 19.77 -11.55 15.92
C ARG A 266 18.92 -11.81 17.15
N ARG A 267 19.52 -11.83 18.35
CA ARG A 267 18.79 -12.02 19.61
C ARG A 267 18.16 -10.73 20.13
N ILE A 268 18.82 -9.59 19.95
CA ILE A 268 18.30 -8.29 20.42
C ILE A 268 17.30 -7.68 19.42
N TYR A 269 17.37 -8.07 18.15
CA TYR A 269 16.47 -7.63 17.07
C TYR A 269 16.02 -8.85 16.23
N PRO A 270 15.14 -9.72 16.77
CA PRO A 270 14.71 -10.95 16.10
C PRO A 270 13.60 -10.67 15.08
N ARG A 271 13.98 -9.98 14.01
CA ARG A 271 13.10 -9.53 12.94
C ARG A 271 13.35 -10.33 11.66
N GLU A 272 12.27 -10.64 10.94
CA GLU A 272 12.36 -11.44 9.71
C GLU A 272 13.12 -10.70 8.60
N ASP A 273 13.04 -9.37 8.57
CA ASP A 273 13.65 -8.47 7.57
C ASP A 273 15.09 -8.03 7.90
N LEU A 274 15.67 -8.53 9.00
CA LEU A 274 17.06 -8.20 9.38
C LEU A 274 18.11 -8.62 8.33
N PRO A 275 18.03 -9.80 7.67
CA PRO A 275 18.99 -10.18 6.63
C PRO A 275 19.03 -9.16 5.47
N GLU A 276 17.89 -8.64 5.04
CA GLU A 276 17.78 -7.62 4.00
C GLU A 276 18.40 -6.29 4.44
N ASP A 277 18.10 -5.85 5.68
CA ASP A 277 18.73 -4.66 6.27
C ASP A 277 20.26 -4.80 6.33
N LEU A 278 20.78 -5.98 6.70
CA LEU A 278 22.22 -6.24 6.76
C LEU A 278 22.87 -6.23 5.37
N GLN A 279 22.21 -6.79 4.36
CA GLN A 279 22.70 -6.74 2.98
C GLN A 279 22.81 -5.29 2.48
N LEU A 280 21.81 -4.47 2.73
CA LEU A 280 21.82 -3.06 2.33
C LEU A 280 22.95 -2.27 3.02
N LEU A 281 23.26 -2.59 4.28
CA LEU A 281 24.37 -1.98 5.01
C LEU A 281 25.74 -2.43 4.48
N ASP A 282 25.86 -3.70 4.09
CA ASP A 282 27.07 -4.28 3.49
C ASP A 282 27.32 -3.66 2.11
N ASP A 283 26.29 -3.57 1.26
CA ASP A 283 26.35 -2.95 -0.06
C ASP A 283 26.71 -1.46 0.02
N ALA A 284 26.24 -0.76 1.06
CA ALA A 284 26.59 0.63 1.34
C ALA A 284 28.01 0.80 1.93
N GLY A 285 28.70 -0.29 2.23
CA GLY A 285 30.05 -0.30 2.82
C GLY A 285 30.07 0.17 4.28
N LEU A 286 28.94 0.11 4.99
CA LEU A 286 28.83 0.51 6.40
C LEU A 286 29.09 -0.65 7.37
N VAL A 287 28.96 -1.89 6.89
CA VAL A 287 29.30 -3.10 7.64
C VAL A 287 30.06 -4.09 6.76
N ASP A 288 30.74 -5.04 7.39
CA ASP A 288 31.39 -6.17 6.72
C ASP A 288 31.23 -7.43 7.58
N TYR A 289 30.78 -8.53 6.98
CA TYR A 289 30.59 -9.80 7.69
C TYR A 289 31.88 -10.60 7.74
N THR A 290 32.28 -11.03 8.94
CA THR A 290 33.45 -11.90 9.11
C THR A 290 33.08 -13.20 9.83
N ASP A 291 33.33 -14.32 9.15
CA ASP A 291 33.35 -15.67 9.72
C ASP A 291 34.66 -16.37 9.32
N TRP A 292 35.42 -16.79 10.32
CA TRP A 292 36.77 -17.34 10.16
C TRP A 292 36.75 -18.84 9.89
N GLY A 293 35.61 -19.51 10.11
CA GLY A 293 35.48 -20.97 9.99
C GLY A 293 36.32 -21.76 11.02
N ASP A 294 36.88 -21.10 12.02
CA ASP A 294 37.76 -21.67 13.06
C ASP A 294 37.04 -21.93 14.40
N GLY A 295 35.70 -21.78 14.41
CA GLY A 295 34.86 -21.93 15.59
C GLY A 295 34.67 -20.65 16.42
N ARG A 296 35.29 -19.53 16.03
CA ARG A 296 34.97 -18.21 16.62
C ARG A 296 33.57 -17.77 16.21
N ALA A 297 32.93 -17.00 17.08
CA ALA A 297 31.60 -16.47 16.79
C ALA A 297 31.68 -15.43 15.66
N PRO A 298 30.88 -15.58 14.58
CA PRO A 298 30.87 -14.62 13.49
C PRO A 298 30.39 -13.25 13.98
N PHE A 299 30.85 -12.21 13.29
CA PHE A 299 30.55 -10.83 13.66
C PHE A 299 30.46 -9.93 12.44
N TRP A 300 29.74 -8.82 12.63
CA TRP A 300 29.68 -7.71 11.70
C TRP A 300 30.63 -6.62 12.19
N ARG A 301 31.60 -6.25 11.36
CA ARG A 301 32.46 -5.09 11.58
C ARG A 301 31.72 -3.82 11.16
N LEU A 302 31.88 -2.74 11.91
CA LEU A 302 31.35 -1.43 11.54
C LEU A 302 32.41 -0.66 10.75
N MET A 303 32.02 -0.20 9.57
CA MET A 303 32.87 0.49 8.60
C MET A 303 32.50 1.98 8.56
N ILE A 304 32.62 2.66 9.70
CA ILE A 304 32.45 4.12 9.77
C ILE A 304 33.65 4.76 9.04
N PRO A 305 33.45 5.78 8.18
CA PRO A 305 34.52 6.40 7.41
C PRO A 305 35.58 7.05 8.30
N GLY A 306 36.72 7.42 7.69
CA GLY A 306 37.84 8.03 8.42
C GLY A 306 38.59 7.06 9.33
N TRP A 307 38.76 5.80 8.90
CA TRP A 307 39.54 4.81 9.66
C TRP A 307 41.02 5.21 9.81
N GLY A 308 41.60 5.82 8.77
CA GLY A 308 42.98 6.35 8.82
C GLY A 308 43.16 7.62 9.68
N THR A 309 42.07 8.26 10.06
CA THR A 309 42.03 9.52 10.85
C THR A 309 41.37 9.34 12.21
N ASN A 310 41.10 8.09 12.61
CA ASN A 310 40.40 7.74 13.86
C ASN A 310 39.01 8.36 14.02
N PHE A 311 38.39 8.85 12.94
CA PHE A 311 37.09 9.52 12.98
C PHE A 311 36.01 8.67 13.66
N HIS A 312 35.95 7.39 13.33
CA HIS A 312 34.98 6.46 13.90
C HIS A 312 35.02 6.40 15.43
N MET A 313 36.19 6.51 16.05
CA MET A 313 36.36 6.50 17.50
C MET A 313 35.94 7.84 18.10
N ILE A 314 36.53 8.94 17.62
CA ILE A 314 36.26 10.30 18.13
C ILE A 314 34.81 10.74 17.90
N PHE A 315 34.16 10.28 16.83
CA PHE A 315 32.74 10.52 16.57
C PHE A 315 31.88 9.91 17.67
N VAL A 316 32.09 8.63 18.00
CA VAL A 316 31.25 7.95 18.99
C VAL A 316 31.59 8.35 20.41
N GLU A 317 32.86 8.55 20.74
CA GLU A 317 33.29 9.05 22.05
C GLU A 317 32.73 10.44 22.33
N TYR A 318 32.76 11.35 21.35
CA TYR A 318 32.16 12.68 21.48
C TYR A 318 30.64 12.57 21.71
N ALA A 319 29.95 11.74 20.92
CA ALA A 319 28.52 11.53 21.07
C ALA A 319 28.16 10.99 22.46
N GLU A 320 28.92 10.04 22.98
CA GLU A 320 28.74 9.48 24.33
C GLU A 320 29.04 10.52 25.41
N ALA A 321 30.16 11.25 25.30
CA ALA A 321 30.55 12.29 26.26
C ALA A 321 29.55 13.44 26.36
N LYS A 322 28.88 13.78 25.25
CA LYS A 322 27.85 14.83 25.20
C LYS A 322 26.43 14.31 25.38
N GLY A 323 26.24 12.99 25.51
CA GLY A 323 24.91 12.38 25.62
C GLY A 323 24.04 12.59 24.38
N ILE A 324 24.65 12.70 23.19
CA ILE A 324 23.96 12.89 21.92
C ILE A 324 23.18 11.62 21.58
N ASN A 325 21.89 11.77 21.28
CA ASN A 325 21.08 10.66 20.80
C ASN A 325 21.48 10.33 19.36
N LEU A 326 22.06 9.15 19.14
CA LEU A 326 22.54 8.69 17.83
C LEU A 326 21.45 8.62 16.74
N ASN A 327 20.15 8.65 17.08
CA ASN A 327 19.09 8.83 16.08
C ASN A 327 19.25 10.13 15.29
N LYS A 328 19.76 11.19 15.92
CA LYS A 328 19.91 12.50 15.28
C LYS A 328 20.94 12.43 14.12
N PRO A 329 22.20 12.02 14.34
CA PRO A 329 23.18 11.91 13.26
C PRO A 329 23.00 10.68 12.36
N LEU A 330 22.59 9.52 12.89
CA LEU A 330 22.61 8.26 12.12
C LEU A 330 21.28 7.90 11.46
N VAL A 331 20.16 8.50 11.88
CA VAL A 331 18.82 8.20 11.32
C VAL A 331 18.21 9.43 10.65
N ALA A 332 18.22 10.57 11.32
CA ALA A 332 17.72 11.84 10.77
C ALA A 332 18.76 12.59 9.92
N LEU A 333 20.02 12.15 9.93
CA LEU A 333 21.15 12.77 9.23
C LEU A 333 21.38 14.23 9.62
N ASP A 334 21.12 14.54 10.88
CA ASP A 334 21.38 15.85 11.48
C ASP A 334 22.63 15.78 12.36
N PHE A 335 23.73 16.34 11.83
CA PHE A 335 25.03 16.40 12.47
C PHE A 335 25.28 17.73 13.19
N SER A 336 24.27 18.59 13.34
CA SER A 336 24.42 19.95 13.92
C SER A 336 25.02 20.01 15.33
N ASP A 337 25.06 18.89 16.08
CA ASP A 337 25.66 18.80 17.41
C ASP A 337 27.15 18.43 17.43
N PHE A 338 27.71 18.10 16.27
CA PHE A 338 29.12 17.75 16.07
C PHE A 338 29.93 18.98 15.64
#